data_AF-N1UQS6-F1
#
_entry.id   AF-N1UQS6-F1
#
_cell.length_a   1.000
_cell.length_b   1.000
_cell.length_c   1.000
_cell.angle_alpha   90.00
_cell.angle_beta   90.00
_cell.angle_gamma   90.00
#
_symmetry.space_group_name_H-M   'P 1'
#
loop_
_entity.id
_entity.type
_entity.pdbx_description
1 polymer ?
#
loop_
_entity_poly.entity_id
_entity_poly.type
_entity_poly.pdbx_seq_one_letter_code
_entity_poly.pdbx_strand_id
1 'polypeptide(L)'
;MFLEDAKIASSILDIALTKRQNAVPMCGIPYHSKDNYISRLLNAGKKIAICEQSKPEEAGSKLMTRDVVRIITPGTVIEENLLSGFQNNYLAVLHLKKSLIYFAIADFSTGEVFYSSVSVTGLERLIAELEKFKPSEICVPKSEHTFFQELEYFKNREFTVLKTK
;
A
#
# COMPACT_ATOMS: atom_id res chain seq x y z
N MET A 1 0.82 -13.94 10.62
CA MET A 1 1.05 -12.58 11.15
C MET A 1 1.17 -12.66 12.67
N PHE A 2 2.00 -11.82 13.28
CA PHE A 2 2.28 -11.82 14.73
C PHE A 2 2.11 -10.41 15.32
N LEU A 3 2.04 -10.31 16.65
CA LEU A 3 2.04 -9.04 17.38
C LEU A 3 0.90 -8.10 16.91
N GLU A 4 1.19 -6.84 16.61
CA GLU A 4 0.20 -5.85 16.16
C GLU A 4 -0.41 -6.22 14.81
N ASP A 5 0.39 -6.77 13.87
CA ASP A 5 -0.12 -7.23 12.57
C ASP A 5 -1.21 -8.30 12.76
N ALA A 6 -1.05 -9.18 13.76
CA ALA A 6 -2.05 -10.19 14.06
C ALA A 6 -3.37 -9.56 14.53
N LYS A 7 -3.31 -8.55 15.40
CA LYS A 7 -4.50 -7.86 15.91
C LYS A 7 -5.22 -7.08 14.82
N ILE A 8 -4.47 -6.33 14.01
CA ILE A 8 -5.01 -5.53 12.90
C ILE A 8 -5.64 -6.45 11.85
N ALA A 9 -4.89 -7.46 11.40
CA ALA A 9 -5.35 -8.34 10.34
C ALA A 9 -6.51 -9.25 10.79
N SER A 10 -6.52 -9.75 12.03
CA SER A 10 -7.64 -10.55 12.53
C SER A 10 -8.95 -9.78 12.53
N SER A 11 -8.92 -8.50 12.90
CA SER A 11 -10.08 -7.60 12.85
C SER A 11 -10.56 -7.34 11.42
N ILE A 12 -9.65 -6.97 10.50
CA ILE A 12 -9.99 -6.68 9.09
C ILE A 12 -10.51 -7.93 8.36
N LEU A 13 -9.86 -9.07 8.59
CA LEU A 13 -10.12 -10.31 7.90
C LEU A 13 -11.24 -11.14 8.54
N ASP A 14 -11.72 -10.75 9.72
CA ASP A 14 -12.67 -11.52 10.52
C ASP A 14 -12.20 -12.98 10.69
N ILE A 15 -10.98 -13.14 11.21
CA ILE A 15 -10.36 -14.45 11.46
C ILE A 15 -9.93 -14.57 12.92
N ALA A 16 -9.78 -15.80 13.39
CA ALA A 16 -9.39 -16.07 14.77
C ALA A 16 -8.03 -15.43 15.13
N LEU A 17 -8.04 -14.57 16.16
CA LEU A 17 -6.85 -14.12 16.85
C LEU A 17 -6.48 -15.13 17.94
N THR A 18 -5.33 -15.79 17.78
CA THR A 18 -4.82 -16.81 18.68
C THR A 18 -3.52 -16.35 19.34
N LYS A 19 -2.90 -17.22 20.14
CA LYS A 19 -1.60 -16.96 20.76
C LYS A 19 -0.66 -18.13 20.52
N ARG A 20 0.60 -17.82 20.26
CA ARG A 20 1.72 -18.78 20.26
C ARG A 20 2.56 -18.55 21.53
N GLN A 21 3.49 -19.46 21.81
CA GLN A 21 4.48 -19.43 22.91
C GLN A 21 4.72 -18.03 23.51
N ASN A 22 4.73 -17.93 24.85
CA ASN A 22 4.82 -16.66 25.60
C ASN A 22 3.66 -15.69 25.30
N ALA A 23 2.47 -16.24 25.02
CA ALA A 23 1.23 -15.47 24.77
C ALA A 23 1.33 -14.46 23.61
N VAL A 24 2.24 -14.66 22.66
CA VAL A 24 2.44 -13.78 21.50
C VAL A 24 1.21 -13.86 20.58
N PRO A 25 0.50 -12.75 20.31
CA PRO A 25 -0.66 -12.73 19.41
C PRO A 25 -0.30 -13.21 18.01
N MET A 26 -1.17 -14.03 17.41
CA MET A 26 -0.96 -14.63 16.10
C MET A 26 -2.29 -14.85 15.37
N CYS A 27 -2.31 -14.55 14.08
CA CYS A 27 -3.34 -15.02 13.15
C CYS A 27 -2.69 -15.45 11.83
N GLY A 28 -3.40 -16.25 11.04
CA GLY A 28 -2.89 -16.81 9.80
C GLY A 28 -3.99 -17.15 8.83
N ILE A 29 -3.61 -17.24 7.56
CA ILE A 29 -4.50 -17.57 6.45
C ILE A 29 -3.93 -18.79 5.71
N PRO A 30 -4.77 -19.65 5.12
CA PRO A 30 -4.30 -20.75 4.27
C PRO A 30 -3.58 -20.22 3.02
N TYR A 31 -2.44 -20.81 2.68
CA TYR A 31 -1.64 -20.38 1.51
C TYR A 31 -2.45 -20.43 0.20
N HIS A 32 -3.22 -21.50 -0.02
CA HIS A 32 -3.99 -21.72 -1.24
C HIS A 32 -5.15 -20.73 -1.43
N SER A 33 -5.52 -20.00 -0.38
CA SER A 33 -6.62 -19.02 -0.41
C SER A 33 -6.14 -17.60 -0.14
N LYS A 34 -4.81 -17.37 -0.19
CA LYS A 34 -4.18 -16.12 0.25
C LYS A 34 -4.71 -14.89 -0.50
N ASP A 35 -5.03 -15.04 -1.78
CA ASP A 35 -5.35 -13.92 -2.66
C ASP A 35 -6.61 -13.15 -2.21
N ASN A 36 -7.65 -13.87 -1.75
CA ASN A 36 -8.86 -13.23 -1.22
C ASN A 36 -8.54 -12.39 0.04
N TYR A 37 -7.76 -12.94 0.97
CA TYR A 37 -7.36 -12.20 2.17
C TYR A 37 -6.44 -11.02 1.85
N ILE A 38 -5.53 -11.18 0.89
CA ILE A 38 -4.66 -10.11 0.40
C ILE A 38 -5.51 -8.97 -0.18
N SER A 39 -6.47 -9.28 -1.05
CA SER A 39 -7.39 -8.29 -1.63
C SER A 39 -8.16 -7.53 -0.54
N ARG A 40 -8.70 -8.23 0.47
CA ARG A 40 -9.40 -7.60 1.61
C ARG A 40 -8.50 -6.66 2.42
N LEU A 41 -7.25 -7.05 2.67
CA LEU A 41 -6.27 -6.19 3.36
C LEU A 41 -5.92 -4.95 2.53
N LEU A 42 -5.74 -5.10 1.21
CA LEU A 42 -5.47 -3.99 0.30
C LEU A 42 -6.65 -3.00 0.24
N ASN A 43 -7.88 -3.52 0.17
CA ASN A 43 -9.10 -2.70 0.22
C ASN A 43 -9.26 -1.95 1.56
N ALA A 44 -8.67 -2.47 2.64
CA ALA A 44 -8.56 -1.78 3.92
C ALA A 44 -7.34 -0.83 4.01
N GLY A 45 -6.72 -0.50 2.87
CA GLY A 45 -5.56 0.40 2.77
C GLY A 45 -4.25 -0.18 3.30
N LYS A 46 -4.18 -1.50 3.57
CA LYS A 46 -2.98 -2.11 4.14
C LYS A 46 -1.99 -2.53 3.07
N LYS A 47 -0.71 -2.29 3.36
CA LYS A 47 0.43 -2.73 2.55
C LYS A 47 0.95 -4.04 3.10
N ILE A 48 1.33 -4.94 2.21
CA ILE A 48 1.60 -6.34 2.56
C ILE A 48 2.99 -6.71 2.06
N ALA A 49 3.85 -7.14 2.97
CA ALA A 49 5.11 -7.80 2.62
C ALA A 49 4.90 -9.32 2.61
N ILE A 50 5.22 -9.96 1.48
CA ILE A 50 5.20 -11.41 1.33
C ILE A 50 6.58 -11.94 1.64
N CYS A 51 6.66 -12.75 2.71
CA CYS A 51 7.88 -13.43 3.11
C CYS A 51 7.77 -14.92 2.77
N GLU A 52 8.72 -15.44 2.00
CA GLU A 52 8.79 -16.87 1.67
C GLU A 52 10.03 -17.52 2.28
N GLN A 53 9.96 -18.84 2.44
CA GLN A 53 11.10 -19.63 2.90
C GLN A 53 12.03 -19.86 1.71
N SER A 54 13.31 -19.53 1.87
CA SER A 54 14.32 -19.74 0.83
C SER A 54 15.09 -21.03 1.11
N LYS A 55 16.32 -20.93 1.63
CA LYS A 55 17.22 -22.07 1.86
C LYS A 55 17.38 -22.40 3.35
N PRO A 56 17.84 -23.60 3.71
CA PRO A 56 18.29 -23.88 5.07
C PRO A 56 19.41 -22.90 5.46
N GLU A 57 19.41 -22.42 6.70
CA GLU A 57 20.48 -21.51 7.18
C GLU A 57 21.85 -22.20 7.12
N GLU A 58 21.89 -23.50 7.41
CA GLU A 58 23.07 -24.36 7.34
C GLU A 58 22.66 -25.77 6.87
N ALA A 59 23.62 -26.56 6.36
CA ALA A 59 23.37 -27.92 5.90
C ALA A 59 22.80 -28.80 7.03
N GLY A 60 21.61 -29.37 6.83
CA GLY A 60 20.92 -30.19 7.82
C GLY A 60 20.09 -29.41 8.86
N SER A 61 20.06 -28.07 8.80
CA SER A 61 19.21 -27.27 9.69
C SER A 61 17.72 -27.38 9.32
N LYS A 62 16.85 -27.44 10.34
CA LYS A 62 15.39 -27.28 10.18
C LYS A 62 14.98 -25.80 10.06
N LEU A 63 15.87 -24.87 10.39
CA LEU A 63 15.62 -23.43 10.26
C LEU A 63 15.86 -23.00 8.82
N MET A 64 14.84 -22.38 8.25
CA MET A 64 14.86 -21.84 6.90
C MET A 64 15.02 -20.33 6.96
N THR A 65 15.90 -19.80 6.12
CA THR A 65 15.98 -18.37 5.86
C THR A 65 14.65 -17.87 5.28
N ARG A 66 14.27 -16.65 5.64
CA ARG A 66 13.04 -16.00 5.17
C ARG A 66 13.37 -14.65 4.57
N ASP A 67 12.94 -14.45 3.35
CA ASP A 67 13.19 -13.22 2.60
C ASP A 67 11.87 -12.60 2.17
N VAL A 68 11.80 -11.26 2.20
CA VAL A 68 10.69 -10.53 1.59
C VAL A 68 10.86 -10.64 0.07
N VAL A 69 10.06 -11.46 -0.57
CA VAL A 69 10.10 -11.67 -2.02
C VAL A 69 9.28 -10.62 -2.76
N ARG A 70 8.32 -10.00 -2.07
CA ARG A 70 7.42 -9.02 -2.69
C ARG A 70 6.80 -8.09 -1.66
N ILE A 71 6.58 -6.84 -2.07
CA ILE A 71 5.72 -5.88 -1.37
C ILE A 71 4.55 -5.56 -2.29
N ILE A 72 3.34 -5.65 -1.76
CA ILE A 72 2.10 -5.30 -2.47
C ILE A 72 1.47 -4.13 -1.74
N THR A 73 1.15 -3.08 -2.49
CA THR A 73 0.46 -1.88 -1.98
C THR A 73 -0.81 -1.64 -2.79
N PRO A 74 -1.79 -0.88 -2.27
CA PRO A 74 -3.05 -0.64 -2.98
C PRO A 74 -2.85 -0.17 -4.43
N GLY A 75 -1.89 0.74 -4.69
CA GLY A 75 -1.64 1.28 -6.03
C GLY A 75 -0.61 0.52 -6.88
N THR A 76 -0.11 -0.63 -6.43
CA THR A 76 0.90 -1.42 -7.19
C THR A 76 0.45 -2.84 -7.52
N VAL A 77 -0.81 -3.16 -7.26
CA VAL A 77 -1.42 -4.44 -7.64
C VAL A 77 -1.52 -4.53 -9.15
N ILE A 78 -1.03 -5.63 -9.72
CA ILE A 78 -1.10 -5.92 -11.17
C ILE A 78 -1.93 -7.17 -11.47
N GLU A 79 -2.15 -8.03 -10.47
CA GLU A 79 -2.89 -9.27 -10.67
C GLU A 79 -4.39 -9.03 -10.69
N GLU A 80 -5.05 -9.49 -11.74
CA GLU A 80 -6.50 -9.37 -11.92
C GLU A 80 -7.31 -9.99 -10.78
N ASN A 81 -6.83 -11.09 -10.18
CA ASN A 81 -7.51 -11.75 -9.07
C ASN A 81 -7.44 -10.98 -7.74
N LEU A 82 -6.55 -9.99 -7.65
CA LEU A 82 -6.44 -9.09 -6.49
C LEU A 82 -7.19 -7.77 -6.72
N LEU A 83 -7.44 -7.40 -7.98
CA LEU A 83 -8.18 -6.21 -8.38
C LEU A 83 -9.69 -6.46 -8.30
N SER A 84 -10.46 -5.42 -7.96
CA SER A 84 -11.93 -5.47 -7.98
C SER A 84 -12.46 -5.36 -9.42
N GLY A 85 -12.28 -6.42 -10.20
CA GLY A 85 -12.72 -6.52 -11.60
C GLY A 85 -11.89 -5.67 -12.56
N PHE A 86 -12.50 -5.23 -13.67
CA PHE A 86 -11.86 -4.45 -14.75
C PHE A 86 -11.71 -2.95 -14.42
N GLN A 87 -11.41 -2.61 -13.17
CA GLN A 87 -11.18 -1.22 -12.77
C GLN A 87 -9.68 -0.89 -12.83
N ASN A 88 -9.36 0.28 -13.35
CA ASN A 88 -8.00 0.81 -13.32
C ASN A 88 -7.53 0.98 -11.87
N ASN A 89 -6.25 0.74 -11.63
CA ASN A 89 -5.65 0.82 -10.31
C ASN A 89 -4.53 1.86 -10.30
N TYR A 90 -4.92 3.11 -10.14
CA TYR A 90 -3.98 4.23 -10.23
C TYR A 90 -3.23 4.46 -8.91
N LEU A 91 -1.93 4.71 -9.01
CA LEU A 91 -1.11 5.31 -7.98
C LEU A 91 -0.80 6.75 -8.36
N ALA A 92 -0.97 7.67 -7.42
CA ALA A 92 -0.55 9.06 -7.58
C ALA A 92 0.72 9.35 -6.76
N VAL A 93 1.60 10.18 -7.29
CA VAL A 93 2.71 10.78 -6.55
C VAL A 93 2.54 12.29 -6.61
N LEU A 94 2.65 12.95 -5.46
CA LEU A 94 2.65 14.42 -5.36
C LEU A 94 4.01 14.89 -4.87
N HIS A 95 4.52 15.97 -5.45
CA HIS A 95 5.78 16.58 -5.05
C HIS A 95 5.68 18.10 -5.07
N LEU A 96 5.92 18.74 -3.93
CA LEU A 96 5.97 20.18 -3.77
C LEU A 96 7.39 20.70 -4.06
N LYS A 97 7.50 21.67 -4.98
CA LYS A 97 8.75 22.39 -5.21
C LYS A 97 8.46 23.87 -5.47
N LYS A 98 8.98 24.72 -4.58
CA LYS A 98 8.70 26.17 -4.56
C LYS A 98 7.18 26.39 -4.46
N SER A 99 6.58 27.07 -5.43
CA SER A 99 5.15 27.37 -5.52
C SER A 99 4.39 26.45 -6.49
N LEU A 100 5.00 25.34 -6.91
CA LEU A 100 4.37 24.36 -7.80
C LEU A 100 4.24 23.00 -7.11
N ILE A 101 3.12 22.35 -7.35
CA ILE A 101 2.89 20.94 -7.04
C ILE A 101 2.98 20.18 -8.35
N TYR A 102 3.97 19.31 -8.45
CA TYR A 102 4.08 18.32 -9.51
C TYR A 102 3.31 17.07 -9.09
N PHE A 103 2.63 16.45 -10.05
CA PHE A 103 1.98 15.18 -9.81
C PHE A 103 2.13 14.24 -11.00
N ALA A 104 2.20 12.96 -10.68
CA ALA A 104 2.11 11.87 -11.64
C ALA A 104 1.05 10.89 -11.17
N ILE A 105 0.27 10.33 -12.10
CA ILE A 105 -0.75 9.32 -11.87
C ILE A 105 -0.49 8.20 -12.86
N ALA A 106 -0.30 6.98 -12.37
CA ALA A 106 0.08 5.84 -13.20
C ALA A 106 -0.75 4.60 -12.86
N ASP A 107 -1.11 3.82 -13.89
CA ASP A 107 -1.63 2.47 -13.73
C ASP A 107 -0.55 1.47 -14.16
N PHE A 108 -0.07 0.68 -13.21
CA PHE A 108 1.01 -0.28 -13.45
C PHE A 108 0.59 -1.48 -14.30
N SER A 109 -0.71 -1.79 -14.34
CA SER A 109 -1.23 -2.92 -15.13
C SER A 109 -1.30 -2.60 -16.62
N THR A 110 -1.54 -1.33 -16.97
CA THR A 110 -1.68 -0.87 -18.37
C THR A 110 -0.44 -0.12 -18.88
N GLY A 111 0.42 0.37 -17.98
CA GLY A 111 1.55 1.24 -18.31
C GLY A 111 1.15 2.69 -18.62
N GLU A 112 -0.12 3.05 -18.39
CA GLU A 112 -0.60 4.42 -18.58
C GLU A 112 -0.01 5.36 -17.53
N VAL A 113 0.49 6.51 -17.97
CA VAL A 113 1.08 7.53 -17.09
C VAL A 113 0.63 8.91 -17.52
N PHE A 114 0.06 9.66 -16.58
CA PHE A 114 -0.22 11.08 -16.69
C PHE A 114 0.66 11.84 -15.72
N TYR A 115 1.18 12.99 -16.15
CA TYR A 115 1.91 13.88 -15.26
C TYR A 115 1.63 15.33 -15.63
N SER A 116 1.59 16.19 -14.62
CA SER A 116 1.42 17.62 -14.82
C SER A 116 1.90 18.38 -13.57
N SER A 117 1.65 19.68 -13.55
CA SER A 117 1.92 20.53 -12.41
C SER A 117 0.89 21.63 -12.28
N VAL A 118 0.63 22.06 -11.05
CA VAL A 118 -0.25 23.20 -10.74
C VAL A 118 0.45 24.16 -9.79
N SER A 119 0.00 25.42 -9.78
CA SER A 119 0.37 26.34 -8.69
C SER A 119 -0.23 25.84 -7.38
N VAL A 120 0.46 26.08 -6.26
CA VAL A 120 -0.09 25.87 -4.91
C VAL A 120 -1.37 26.68 -4.65
N THR A 121 -1.60 27.74 -5.44
CA THR A 121 -2.83 28.56 -5.40
C THR A 121 -3.93 28.07 -6.35
N GLY A 122 -3.66 27.04 -7.17
CA GLY A 122 -4.57 26.49 -8.18
C GLY A 122 -4.88 25.01 -7.95
N LEU A 123 -5.18 24.66 -6.70
CA LEU A 123 -5.37 23.27 -6.26
C LEU A 123 -6.57 22.60 -6.92
N GLU A 124 -7.55 23.36 -7.40
CA GLU A 124 -8.78 22.86 -8.01
C GLU A 124 -8.47 21.92 -9.18
N ARG A 125 -7.43 22.22 -9.95
CA ARG A 125 -7.02 21.36 -11.07
C ARG A 125 -6.42 20.04 -10.59
N LEU A 126 -5.57 20.06 -9.57
CA LEU A 126 -5.04 18.82 -8.98
C LEU A 126 -6.18 17.97 -8.40
N ILE A 127 -7.09 18.59 -7.66
CA ILE A 127 -8.26 17.93 -7.08
C ILE A 127 -9.12 17.29 -8.18
N ALA A 128 -9.38 18.00 -9.28
CA ALA A 128 -10.14 17.47 -10.40
C ALA A 128 -9.49 16.24 -11.03
N GLU A 129 -8.16 16.23 -11.21
CA GLU A 129 -7.46 15.04 -11.73
C GLU A 129 -7.51 13.88 -10.71
N LEU A 130 -7.34 14.15 -9.41
CA LEU A 130 -7.42 13.11 -8.39
C LEU A 130 -8.84 12.50 -8.26
N GLU A 131 -9.88 13.31 -8.43
CA GLU A 131 -11.28 12.84 -8.44
C GLU A 131 -11.64 12.09 -9.74
N LYS A 132 -11.01 12.47 -10.86
CA LYS A 132 -11.16 11.77 -12.14
C LYS A 132 -10.53 10.38 -12.10
N PHE A 133 -9.28 10.29 -11.66
CA PHE A 133 -8.52 9.03 -11.68
C PHE A 133 -8.73 8.18 -10.43
N LYS A 134 -9.15 8.77 -9.30
CA LYS A 134 -9.41 8.08 -8.03
C LYS A 134 -8.28 7.11 -7.65
N PRO A 135 -7.04 7.61 -7.51
CA PRO A 135 -5.91 6.74 -7.18
C PRO A 135 -6.16 6.01 -5.87
N SER A 136 -5.91 4.70 -5.88
CA SER A 136 -6.03 3.83 -4.70
C SER A 136 -4.90 4.08 -3.70
N GLU A 137 -3.82 4.70 -4.14
CA GLU A 137 -2.69 5.09 -3.32
C GLU A 137 -2.14 6.46 -3.73
N ILE A 138 -1.90 7.34 -2.75
CA ILE A 138 -1.26 8.63 -2.97
C ILE A 138 0.05 8.68 -2.19
N CYS A 139 1.14 8.89 -2.89
CA CYS A 139 2.48 8.93 -2.37
C CYS A 139 2.98 10.37 -2.26
N VAL A 140 3.63 10.70 -1.14
CA VAL A 140 4.25 12.01 -0.90
C VAL A 140 5.61 11.86 -0.24
N PRO A 141 6.60 12.72 -0.53
CA PRO A 141 7.85 12.79 0.23
C PRO A 141 7.60 13.06 1.72
N LYS A 142 8.40 12.45 2.60
CA LYS A 142 8.30 12.66 4.06
C LYS A 142 8.38 14.12 4.48
N SER A 143 9.26 14.90 3.84
CA SER A 143 9.41 16.33 4.10
C SER A 143 8.18 17.16 3.74
N GLU A 144 7.30 16.63 2.89
CA GLU A 144 6.16 17.35 2.31
C GLU A 144 4.82 16.83 2.84
N HIS A 145 4.83 15.75 3.61
CA HIS A 145 3.62 15.12 4.17
C HIS A 145 2.74 16.12 4.92
N THR A 146 3.32 16.91 5.83
CA THR A 146 2.57 17.90 6.63
C THR A 146 1.87 18.92 5.73
N PHE A 147 2.57 19.45 4.72
CA PHE A 147 1.98 20.41 3.77
C PHE A 147 0.74 19.84 3.08
N PHE A 148 0.83 18.61 2.55
CA PHE A 148 -0.32 17.99 1.89
C PHE A 148 -1.44 17.66 2.87
N GLN A 149 -1.14 17.20 4.09
CA GLN A 149 -2.15 16.86 5.10
C GLN A 149 -2.96 18.08 5.59
N GLU A 150 -2.35 19.27 5.57
CA GLU A 150 -3.01 20.53 5.98
C GLU A 150 -4.04 21.04 4.95
N LEU A 151 -3.95 20.59 3.70
CA LEU A 151 -4.92 20.95 2.67
C LEU A 151 -6.27 20.28 2.94
N GLU A 152 -7.35 21.05 2.86
CA GLU A 152 -8.71 20.61 3.21
C GLU A 152 -9.11 19.27 2.56
N TYR A 153 -8.83 19.12 1.27
CA TYR A 153 -9.15 17.93 0.49
C TYR A 153 -8.49 16.64 1.02
N PHE A 154 -7.32 16.76 1.65
CA PHE A 154 -6.50 15.63 2.09
C PHE A 154 -6.58 15.35 3.60
N LYS A 155 -7.26 16.19 4.39
CA LYS A 155 -7.29 16.07 5.88
C LYS A 155 -7.59 14.66 6.41
N ASN A 156 -8.48 13.93 5.73
CA ASN A 156 -8.90 12.57 6.11
C ASN A 156 -8.36 11.47 5.19
N ARG A 157 -7.40 11.79 4.31
CA ARG A 157 -6.77 10.81 3.42
C ARG A 157 -5.46 10.33 4.04
N GLU A 158 -5.19 9.04 3.94
CA GLU A 158 -3.90 8.47 4.28
C GLU A 158 -2.93 8.60 3.10
N PHE A 159 -1.68 8.95 3.38
CA PHE A 159 -0.62 9.00 2.39
C PHE A 159 0.38 7.86 2.58
N THR A 160 0.93 7.41 1.45
CA THR A 160 2.18 6.65 1.44
C THR A 160 3.36 7.61 1.52
N VAL A 161 3.99 7.65 2.69
CA VAL A 161 5.16 8.50 2.91
C VAL A 161 6.41 7.84 2.33
N LEU A 162 6.98 8.47 1.31
CA LEU A 162 8.23 8.06 0.70
C LEU A 162 9.42 8.59 1.51
N LYS A 163 10.39 7.70 1.79
CA LYS A 163 11.67 8.11 2.38
C LYS A 163 12.50 8.81 1.30
N THR A 164 12.68 10.11 1.44
CA THR A 164 13.69 10.84 0.67
C THR A 164 15.07 10.53 1.23
N LYS A 165 16.02 10.20 0.34
CA LYS A 165 17.44 10.08 0.68
C LYS A 165 18.06 11.46 0.93
#